data_AF-A0A1E5C853-F1
#
_entry.id   AF-A0A1E5C853-F1
#
_cell.length_a   1.000
_cell.length_b   1.000
_cell.length_c   1.000
_cell.angle_alpha   90.00
_cell.angle_beta   90.00
_cell.angle_gamma   90.00
#
_symmetry.space_group_name_H-M   'P 1'
#
loop_
_entity.id
_entity.type
_entity.pdbx_description
1 polymer ?
#
loop_
_entity_poly.entity_id
_entity_poly.type
_entity_poly.pdbx_seq_one_letter_code
_entity_poly.pdbx_strand_id
1 'polypeptide(L)'
;MAEKENLSALFDGNEIDQALIEALENDPSAQEAWKSFAVTRDVMRGDAPKNPNWDIAASVAAALDNEPSYGLQTSDAQTVDTVVAPNVVPLHESQPTPQMARKSMPSWLQQLTQVGMAAAVSLAVIVGVQQYNGGFDANTTLANSQPPVLQTIPLGGSAEPVSLSRDLMQSNPSEALVMEQRRRVNAMFQDYELQLRLNADEIIDQGVMLTPDMSK
;
A
#
# COMPACT_ATOMS: atom_id res chain seq x y z
N MET A 1 12.40 -38.25 20.82
CA MET A 1 11.09 -37.66 21.23
C MET A 1 11.03 -36.18 20.86
N ALA A 2 12.05 -35.38 21.19
CA ALA A 2 12.14 -33.95 20.85
C ALA A 2 11.99 -33.62 19.35
N GLU A 3 12.49 -34.47 18.45
CA GLU A 3 12.45 -34.20 17.01
C GLU A 3 11.03 -34.11 16.42
N LYS A 4 10.12 -34.99 16.85
CA LYS A 4 8.71 -34.96 16.43
C LYS A 4 7.93 -33.80 17.05
N GLU A 5 8.34 -33.38 18.25
CA GLU A 5 7.79 -32.23 18.96
C GLU A 5 8.17 -30.93 18.24
N ASN A 6 9.45 -30.77 17.90
CA ASN A 6 9.93 -29.61 17.16
C ASN A 6 9.31 -29.54 15.75
N LEU A 7 9.11 -30.69 15.07
CA LEU A 7 8.41 -30.75 13.78
C LEU A 7 6.93 -30.35 13.92
N SER A 8 6.26 -30.79 14.99
CA SER A 8 4.88 -30.36 15.28
C SER A 8 4.80 -28.87 15.58
N ALA A 9 5.78 -28.32 16.30
CA ALA A 9 5.86 -26.88 16.58
C ALA A 9 6.08 -26.07 15.28
N LEU A 10 6.93 -26.55 14.37
CA LEU A 10 7.10 -25.96 13.03
C LEU A 10 5.81 -26.04 12.21
N PHE A 11 5.13 -27.20 12.23
CA PHE A 11 3.90 -27.42 11.46
C PHE A 11 2.75 -26.50 11.89
N ASP A 12 2.65 -26.21 13.18
CA ASP A 12 1.67 -25.28 13.76
C ASP A 12 2.10 -23.80 13.68
N GLY A 13 3.35 -23.53 13.28
CA GLY A 13 3.91 -22.19 13.18
C GLY A 13 4.31 -21.56 14.52
N ASN A 14 4.44 -22.37 15.57
CA ASN A 14 4.83 -21.91 16.92
C ASN A 14 6.34 -21.62 17.01
N GLU A 15 7.16 -22.39 16.29
CA GLU A 15 8.61 -22.19 16.21
C GLU A 15 9.08 -22.32 14.75
N ILE A 16 9.69 -21.26 14.21
CA ILE A 16 10.23 -21.25 12.84
C ILE A 16 11.74 -21.01 12.94
N ASP A 17 12.51 -22.09 12.82
CA ASP A 17 13.96 -22.06 12.73
C ASP A 17 14.41 -22.55 11.35
N GLN A 18 15.32 -21.81 10.72
CA GLN A 18 15.86 -22.13 9.40
C GLN A 18 16.66 -23.44 9.42
N ALA A 19 17.34 -23.73 10.52
CA ALA A 19 18.08 -24.99 10.68
C ALA A 19 17.14 -26.21 10.72
N LEU A 20 15.93 -26.05 11.28
CA LEU A 20 14.94 -27.11 11.33
C LEU A 20 14.32 -27.37 9.96
N ILE A 21 14.11 -26.30 9.17
CA ILE A 21 13.64 -26.42 7.78
C ILE A 21 14.67 -27.17 6.92
N GLU A 22 15.95 -26.84 7.05
CA GLU A 22 17.04 -27.53 6.33
C GLU A 22 17.16 -29.00 6.77
N ALA A 23 16.98 -29.28 8.06
CA ALA A 23 16.95 -30.66 8.57
C ALA A 23 15.73 -31.44 8.01
N LEU A 24 14.56 -30.81 7.92
CA LEU A 24 13.35 -31.41 7.32
C LEU A 24 13.51 -31.67 5.81
N GLU A 25 14.20 -30.79 5.09
CA GLU A 25 14.47 -30.99 3.67
C GLU A 25 15.36 -32.21 3.41
N ASN A 26 16.31 -32.48 4.31
CA ASN A 26 17.27 -33.57 4.14
C ASN A 26 16.85 -34.91 4.78
N ASP A 27 15.89 -34.92 5.70
CA ASP A 27 15.42 -36.15 6.37
C ASP A 27 14.10 -36.70 5.78
N PRO A 28 14.11 -37.88 5.13
CA PRO A 28 12.88 -38.49 4.61
C PRO A 28 11.89 -38.89 5.72
N SER A 29 12.37 -39.22 6.93
CA SER A 29 11.48 -39.64 8.02
C SER A 29 10.64 -38.46 8.56
N ALA A 30 11.27 -37.28 8.64
CA ALA A 30 10.61 -36.03 8.97
C ALA A 30 9.59 -35.61 7.89
N GLN A 31 9.91 -35.77 6.61
CA GLN A 31 8.97 -35.50 5.50
C GLN A 31 7.72 -36.38 5.57
N GLU A 32 7.88 -37.68 5.88
CA GLU A 32 6.75 -38.60 6.08
C GLU A 32 5.88 -38.21 7.29
N ALA A 33 6.51 -37.77 8.39
CA ALA A 33 5.80 -37.27 9.56
C ALA A 33 5.01 -35.99 9.23
N TRP A 34 5.62 -35.06 8.49
CA TRP A 34 4.98 -33.83 8.01
C TRP A 34 3.75 -34.12 7.12
N LYS A 35 3.90 -35.05 6.18
CA LYS A 35 2.79 -35.53 5.33
C LYS A 35 1.65 -36.13 6.18
N SER A 36 2.00 -36.94 7.17
CA SER A 36 1.01 -37.57 8.07
C SER A 36 0.25 -36.54 8.91
N PHE A 37 0.93 -35.49 9.39
CA PHE A 37 0.30 -34.38 10.10
C PHE A 37 -0.64 -33.57 9.21
N ALA A 38 -0.24 -33.28 7.97
CA ALA A 38 -1.11 -32.62 6.99
C ALA A 38 -2.39 -33.41 6.73
N VAL A 39 -2.27 -34.71 6.44
CA VAL A 39 -3.43 -35.58 6.21
C VAL A 39 -4.34 -35.65 7.44
N THR A 40 -3.76 -35.80 8.64
CA THR A 40 -4.55 -35.86 9.89
C THR A 40 -5.31 -34.56 10.11
N ARG A 41 -4.66 -33.40 9.89
CA ARG A 41 -5.29 -32.08 10.00
C ARG A 41 -6.45 -31.91 9.02
N ASP A 42 -6.28 -32.34 7.78
CA ASP A 42 -7.31 -32.21 6.75
C ASP A 42 -8.50 -33.13 7.05
N VAL A 43 -8.24 -34.34 7.55
CA VAL A 43 -9.28 -35.25 8.07
C VAL A 43 -10.05 -34.60 9.23
N MET A 44 -9.37 -33.95 10.18
CA MET A 44 -10.02 -33.26 11.30
C MET A 44 -10.89 -32.07 10.85
N ARG A 45 -10.56 -31.41 9.73
CA ARG A 45 -11.37 -30.32 9.14
C ARG A 45 -12.53 -30.81 8.29
N GLY A 46 -12.60 -32.11 8.00
CA GLY A 46 -13.58 -32.70 7.09
C GLY A 46 -13.18 -32.62 5.61
N ASP A 47 -11.96 -32.15 5.31
CA ASP A 47 -11.37 -32.03 3.97
C ASP A 47 -10.52 -33.26 3.62
N ALA A 48 -10.97 -34.45 4.03
CA ALA A 48 -10.21 -35.68 3.84
C ALA A 48 -9.98 -35.97 2.35
N PRO A 49 -8.75 -36.29 1.93
CA PRO A 49 -8.48 -36.65 0.54
C PRO A 49 -9.25 -37.93 0.18
N LYS A 50 -9.88 -37.93 -1.00
CA LYS A 50 -10.64 -39.10 -1.51
C LYS A 50 -9.77 -40.35 -1.68
N ASN A 51 -8.48 -40.16 -1.97
CA ASN A 51 -7.48 -41.23 -2.08
C ASN A 51 -6.24 -40.85 -1.25
N PRO A 52 -5.85 -41.65 -0.25
CA PRO A 52 -4.70 -41.33 0.62
C PRO A 52 -3.34 -41.51 -0.07
N ASN A 53 -3.28 -42.25 -1.19
CA ASN A 53 -2.05 -42.54 -1.93
C ASN A 53 -1.70 -41.48 -2.99
N TRP A 54 -2.39 -40.36 -3.00
CA TRP A 54 -2.21 -39.32 -4.01
C TRP A 54 -1.10 -38.35 -3.57
N ASP A 55 0.07 -38.43 -4.21
CA ASP A 55 1.22 -37.56 -3.94
C ASP A 55 1.30 -36.40 -4.93
N ILE A 56 0.68 -35.27 -4.57
CA ILE A 56 0.74 -34.02 -5.36
C ILE A 56 2.14 -33.44 -5.27
N ALA A 57 2.72 -33.44 -4.08
CA ALA A 57 3.94 -32.74 -3.78
C ALA A 57 5.07 -33.25 -4.67
N ALA A 58 5.21 -34.57 -4.82
CA ALA A 58 6.19 -35.17 -5.72
C ALA A 58 5.96 -34.80 -7.20
N SER A 59 4.70 -34.80 -7.66
CA SER A 59 4.38 -34.42 -9.04
C SER A 59 4.67 -32.94 -9.33
N VAL A 60 4.42 -32.07 -8.35
CA VAL A 60 4.68 -30.63 -8.47
C VAL A 60 6.19 -30.37 -8.40
N ALA A 61 6.91 -31.01 -7.49
CA ALA A 61 8.38 -30.91 -7.42
C ALA A 61 9.03 -31.32 -8.74
N ALA A 62 8.61 -32.45 -9.32
CA ALA A 62 9.10 -32.89 -10.62
C ALA A 62 8.71 -31.93 -11.76
N ALA A 63 7.54 -31.30 -11.70
CA ALA A 63 7.16 -30.29 -12.68
C ALA A 63 8.04 -29.04 -12.57
N LEU A 64 8.30 -28.56 -11.35
CA LEU A 64 9.16 -27.41 -11.06
C LEU A 64 10.61 -27.63 -11.51
N ASP A 65 11.16 -28.83 -11.32
CA ASP A 65 12.51 -29.18 -11.79
C ASP A 65 12.64 -29.07 -13.33
N ASN A 66 11.53 -29.24 -14.04
CA ASN A 66 11.46 -29.12 -15.50
C ASN A 66 11.11 -27.71 -15.98
N GLU A 67 10.87 -26.75 -15.08
CA GLU A 67 10.59 -25.38 -15.47
C GLU A 67 11.89 -24.66 -15.86
N PRO A 68 11.93 -23.96 -17.01
CA PRO A 68 13.08 -23.13 -17.35
C PRO A 68 13.19 -22.00 -16.33
N SER A 69 14.36 -21.84 -15.71
CA SER A 69 14.62 -20.73 -14.82
C SER A 69 14.60 -19.43 -15.62
N TYR A 70 13.48 -18.69 -15.54
CA TYR A 70 13.44 -17.30 -15.96
C TYR A 70 14.23 -16.49 -14.93
N GLY A 71 15.55 -16.56 -15.02
CA GLY A 71 16.40 -15.59 -14.36
C GLY A 71 15.99 -14.21 -14.86
N LEU A 72 15.64 -13.31 -13.94
CA LEU A 72 15.67 -11.88 -14.23
C LEU A 72 17.04 -11.63 -14.85
N GLN A 73 17.08 -11.34 -16.15
CA GLN A 73 18.28 -10.77 -16.76
C GLN A 73 18.50 -9.45 -16.03
N THR A 74 19.40 -9.47 -15.06
CA THR A 74 20.05 -8.25 -14.59
C THR A 74 20.78 -7.71 -15.81
N SER A 75 20.16 -6.72 -16.44
CA SER A 75 20.69 -5.97 -17.58
C SER A 75 21.94 -5.20 -17.13
N ASP A 76 23.05 -5.90 -16.91
CA ASP A 76 24.37 -5.33 -16.75
C ASP A 76 25.41 -6.44 -16.93
N ALA A 77 25.77 -6.70 -18.18
CA ALA A 77 27.15 -6.91 -18.66
C ALA A 77 27.21 -7.80 -19.91
N GLN A 78 27.79 -7.19 -20.96
CA GLN A 78 28.72 -7.80 -21.91
C GLN A 78 28.20 -8.74 -23.00
N THR A 79 28.12 -8.15 -24.19
CA THR A 79 28.84 -8.58 -25.41
C THR A 79 29.68 -9.86 -25.28
N VAL A 80 29.33 -10.91 -26.02
CA VAL A 80 30.08 -11.43 -27.20
C VAL A 80 29.35 -12.67 -27.74
N ASP A 81 28.82 -12.52 -28.94
CA ASP A 81 28.81 -13.47 -30.06
C ASP A 81 28.56 -14.96 -29.77
N THR A 82 27.30 -15.40 -29.89
CA THR A 82 26.95 -16.70 -30.50
C THR A 82 25.49 -16.65 -30.98
N VAL A 83 25.32 -16.93 -32.27
CA VAL A 83 24.07 -16.96 -33.02
C VAL A 83 23.20 -18.14 -32.60
N VAL A 84 22.13 -17.90 -31.85
CA VAL A 84 20.85 -18.62 -31.97
C VAL A 84 19.75 -17.60 -31.69
N ALA A 85 19.00 -17.21 -32.71
CA ALA A 85 17.89 -16.28 -32.56
C ALA A 85 16.65 -17.02 -32.03
N PRO A 86 16.13 -16.70 -30.82
CA PRO A 86 14.71 -16.87 -30.57
C PRO A 86 13.99 -15.70 -31.22
N ASN A 87 13.21 -15.98 -32.26
CA ASN A 87 12.24 -15.07 -32.86
C ASN A 87 11.10 -14.77 -31.87
N VAL A 88 11.41 -14.12 -30.76
CA VAL A 88 10.44 -13.54 -29.86
C VAL A 88 10.89 -12.10 -29.72
N VAL A 89 10.35 -11.24 -30.59
CA VAL A 89 10.37 -9.80 -30.34
C VAL A 89 9.47 -9.61 -29.12
N PRO A 90 10.02 -9.33 -27.92
CA PRO A 90 9.15 -8.99 -26.81
C PRO A 90 8.45 -7.71 -27.22
N LEU A 91 7.12 -7.74 -27.27
CA LEU A 91 6.32 -6.55 -27.38
C LEU A 91 6.46 -5.81 -26.05
N HIS A 92 7.62 -5.20 -25.82
CA HIS A 92 7.80 -4.19 -24.79
C HIS A 92 7.06 -2.95 -25.29
N GLU A 93 5.73 -2.98 -25.19
CA GLU A 93 4.98 -1.73 -25.19
C GLU A 93 5.48 -0.95 -23.98
N SER A 94 6.29 0.07 -24.25
CA SER A 94 6.77 1.00 -23.25
C SER A 94 5.57 1.48 -22.45
N GLN A 95 5.53 1.16 -21.15
CA GLN A 95 4.44 1.59 -20.28
C GLN A 95 4.32 3.11 -20.42
N PRO A 96 3.16 3.64 -20.87
CA PRO A 96 3.03 5.05 -21.13
C PRO A 96 3.25 5.78 -19.82
N THR A 97 4.19 6.73 -19.83
CA THR A 97 4.41 7.60 -18.68
C THR A 97 3.08 8.25 -18.30
N PRO A 98 2.82 8.51 -17.00
CA PRO A 98 1.53 9.01 -16.52
C PRO A 98 1.10 10.33 -17.18
N GLN A 99 2.06 11.05 -17.78
CA GLN A 99 1.80 12.27 -18.58
C GLN A 99 1.19 11.97 -19.96
N MET A 100 1.59 10.88 -20.62
CA MET A 100 1.02 10.47 -21.91
C MET A 100 -0.39 9.89 -21.75
N ALA A 101 -0.63 9.11 -20.69
CA ALA A 101 -1.96 8.59 -20.36
C ALA A 101 -2.98 9.69 -20.00
N ARG A 102 -2.52 10.81 -19.43
CA ARG A 102 -3.37 11.99 -19.15
C ARG A 102 -3.78 12.74 -20.42
N LYS A 103 -2.97 12.68 -21.49
CA LYS A 103 -3.24 13.35 -22.76
C LYS A 103 -4.39 12.70 -23.55
N SER A 104 -4.64 11.41 -23.34
CA SER A 104 -5.69 10.66 -24.05
C SER A 104 -7.06 10.70 -23.36
N MET A 105 -7.20 11.30 -22.17
CA MET A 105 -8.48 11.38 -21.48
C MET A 105 -9.18 12.74 -21.69
N PRO A 106 -10.46 12.75 -22.07
CA PRO A 106 -11.26 13.97 -22.13
C PRO A 106 -11.34 14.65 -20.74
N SER A 107 -11.25 15.98 -20.72
CA SER A 107 -11.29 16.77 -19.48
C SER A 107 -12.58 16.62 -18.66
N TRP A 108 -13.71 16.27 -19.28
CA TRP A 108 -14.97 16.00 -18.59
C TRP A 108 -14.90 14.75 -17.69
N LEU A 109 -14.06 13.78 -18.03
CA LEU A 109 -13.88 12.55 -17.25
C LEU A 109 -13.12 12.84 -15.93
N GLN A 110 -12.18 13.78 -15.94
CA GLN A 110 -11.43 14.15 -14.73
C GLN A 110 -12.33 14.75 -13.66
N GLN A 111 -13.35 15.53 -14.07
CA GLN A 111 -14.33 16.11 -13.17
C GLN A 111 -15.24 15.03 -12.56
N LEU A 112 -15.60 14.00 -13.34
CA LEU A 112 -16.35 12.84 -12.83
C LEU A 112 -15.54 12.02 -11.82
N THR A 113 -14.24 11.84 -12.04
CA THR A 113 -13.40 11.10 -11.09
C THR A 113 -13.26 11.84 -9.76
N GLN A 114 -13.12 13.17 -9.79
CA GLN A 114 -13.04 13.97 -8.55
C GLN A 114 -14.36 13.96 -7.77
N VAL A 115 -15.49 14.16 -8.44
CA VAL A 115 -16.82 14.08 -7.82
C VAL A 115 -17.11 12.66 -7.35
N GLY A 116 -16.72 11.64 -8.13
CA GLY A 116 -16.90 10.24 -7.82
C GLY A 116 -16.18 9.79 -6.56
N MET A 117 -14.93 10.23 -6.36
CA MET A 117 -14.18 9.91 -5.13
C MET A 117 -14.79 10.58 -3.90
N ALA A 118 -15.18 11.85 -4.00
CA ALA A 118 -15.82 12.56 -2.89
C ALA A 118 -17.19 11.94 -2.53
N ALA A 119 -18.00 11.59 -3.54
CA ALA A 119 -19.30 10.94 -3.35
C ALA A 119 -19.18 9.51 -2.81
N ALA A 120 -18.17 8.74 -3.24
CA ALA A 120 -17.95 7.39 -2.72
C ALA A 120 -17.55 7.41 -1.24
N VAL A 121 -16.68 8.34 -0.84
CA VAL A 121 -16.30 8.50 0.58
C VAL A 121 -17.49 8.95 1.42
N SER A 122 -18.30 9.90 0.94
CA SER A 122 -19.50 10.33 1.69
C SER A 122 -20.56 9.24 1.77
N LEU A 123 -20.77 8.45 0.70
CA LEU A 123 -21.66 7.30 0.72
C LEU A 123 -21.17 6.24 1.70
N ALA A 124 -19.88 5.92 1.72
CA ALA A 124 -19.31 4.95 2.67
C ALA A 124 -19.48 5.40 4.13
N VAL A 125 -19.34 6.70 4.41
CA VAL A 125 -19.59 7.27 5.75
C VAL A 125 -21.06 7.18 6.12
N ILE A 126 -21.98 7.53 5.21
CA ILE A 126 -23.43 7.49 5.46
C ILE A 126 -23.92 6.05 5.67
N VAL A 127 -23.51 5.13 4.80
CA VAL A 127 -23.83 3.69 4.92
C VAL A 127 -23.19 3.11 6.18
N GLY A 128 -21.95 3.46 6.48
CA GLY A 128 -21.25 3.03 7.69
C GLY A 128 -21.97 3.46 8.97
N VAL A 129 -22.46 4.70 9.04
CA VAL A 129 -23.21 5.21 10.21
C VAL A 129 -24.59 4.56 10.33
N GLN A 130 -25.27 4.28 9.21
CA GLN A 130 -26.56 3.57 9.22
C GLN A 130 -26.40 2.09 9.60
N GLN A 131 -25.30 1.44 9.18
CA GLN A 131 -25.01 0.07 9.57
C GLN A 131 -24.54 -0.04 11.02
N TYR A 132 -23.87 0.98 11.55
CA TYR A 132 -23.39 1.01 12.93
C TYR A 132 -24.49 1.28 13.98
N ASN A 133 -25.56 2.01 13.64
CA ASN A 133 -26.64 2.37 14.58
C ASN A 133 -27.89 1.49 14.50
N GLY A 134 -27.81 0.33 13.84
CA GLY A 134 -28.94 -0.56 13.62
C GLY A 134 -29.53 -0.32 12.25
N GLY A 135 -29.37 -1.31 11.37
CA GLY A 135 -29.76 -1.25 9.96
C GLY A 135 -31.23 -0.91 9.74
N PHE A 136 -31.58 -0.75 8.46
CA PHE A 136 -32.86 -0.26 7.92
C PHE A 136 -34.18 -0.89 8.45
N ASP A 137 -34.12 -1.88 9.36
CA ASP A 137 -35.23 -2.62 9.95
C ASP A 137 -35.10 -2.85 11.48
N ALA A 138 -34.60 -1.89 12.26
CA ALA A 138 -34.47 -2.03 13.72
C ALA A 138 -35.47 -1.17 14.52
N ASN A 139 -36.51 -1.86 15.00
CA ASN A 139 -37.51 -1.51 16.02
C ASN A 139 -37.04 -0.47 17.09
N THR A 140 -37.81 0.61 17.24
CA THR A 140 -37.59 1.78 18.12
C THR A 140 -37.63 1.53 19.63
N THR A 141 -37.43 0.31 20.12
CA THR A 141 -37.62 -0.06 21.54
C THR A 141 -36.32 -0.29 22.32
N LEU A 142 -35.14 -0.14 21.70
CA LEU A 142 -33.84 -0.38 22.37
C LEU A 142 -33.01 0.90 22.60
N ALA A 143 -33.57 2.09 22.36
CA ALA A 143 -32.90 3.37 22.60
C ALA A 143 -32.63 3.72 24.09
N ASN A 144 -32.99 2.85 25.04
CA ASN A 144 -32.88 3.09 26.48
C ASN A 144 -31.75 2.30 27.16
N SER A 145 -30.72 1.87 26.43
CA SER A 145 -29.55 1.21 27.05
C SER A 145 -28.24 1.72 26.46
N GLN A 146 -27.99 3.03 26.56
CA GLN A 146 -26.64 3.57 26.40
C GLN A 146 -25.91 3.55 27.76
N PRO A 147 -24.76 2.85 27.89
CA PRO A 147 -23.87 3.06 29.03
C PRO A 147 -23.23 4.47 28.94
N PRO A 148 -23.00 5.15 30.08
CA PRO A 148 -22.52 6.52 30.08
C PRO A 148 -21.11 6.63 29.46
N VAL A 149 -20.98 7.49 28.46
CA VAL A 149 -19.69 7.88 27.86
C VAL A 149 -18.88 8.63 28.91
N LEU A 150 -17.66 8.17 29.15
CA LEU A 150 -16.71 8.81 30.06
C LEU A 150 -16.46 10.26 29.62
N GLN A 151 -16.86 11.21 30.46
CA GLN A 151 -16.60 12.63 30.28
C GLN A 151 -15.11 12.91 30.49
N THR A 152 -14.35 13.03 29.40
CA THR A 152 -12.95 13.49 29.43
C THR A 152 -12.92 15.01 29.54
N ILE A 153 -13.26 15.53 30.72
CA ILE A 153 -12.84 16.87 31.12
C ILE A 153 -11.38 16.74 31.58
N PRO A 154 -10.39 17.33 30.89
CA PRO A 154 -9.01 17.28 31.37
C PRO A 154 -8.88 18.18 32.60
N LEU A 155 -8.72 17.55 33.77
CA LEU A 155 -8.31 18.24 34.98
C LEU A 155 -6.84 18.66 34.84
N GLY A 156 -6.63 19.90 34.41
CA GLY A 156 -5.39 20.64 34.64
C GLY A 156 -4.26 20.39 33.64
N GLY A 157 -4.06 21.35 32.72
CA GLY A 157 -2.83 21.45 31.93
C GLY A 157 -3.08 22.09 30.58
N SER A 158 -2.58 23.32 30.39
CA SER A 158 -2.57 24.02 29.10
C SER A 158 -1.74 23.24 28.09
N ALA A 159 -2.40 22.48 27.21
CA ALA A 159 -1.76 21.98 26.00
C ALA A 159 -1.80 23.11 24.97
N GLU A 160 -0.63 23.68 24.67
CA GLU A 160 -0.47 24.57 23.53
C GLU A 160 -0.89 23.85 22.23
N PRO A 161 -1.74 24.47 21.40
CA PRO A 161 -2.20 23.85 20.17
C PRO A 161 -1.06 23.79 19.15
N VAL A 162 -0.68 22.57 18.77
CA VAL A 162 0.06 22.33 17.53
C VAL A 162 -0.90 22.62 16.38
N SER A 163 -0.50 23.55 15.52
CA SER A 163 -1.33 24.26 14.54
C SER A 163 -1.99 23.36 13.49
N LEU A 164 -3.13 22.78 13.85
CA LEU A 164 -4.15 22.35 12.89
C LEU A 164 -5.39 23.21 13.16
N SER A 165 -5.40 24.39 12.54
CA SER A 165 -6.52 25.33 12.58
C SER A 165 -7.73 24.71 11.88
N ARG A 166 -8.46 23.88 12.61
CA ARG A 166 -9.79 23.44 12.23
C ARG A 166 -10.71 24.61 12.55
N ASP A 167 -10.99 25.40 11.51
CA ASP A 167 -11.89 26.54 11.58
C ASP A 167 -13.28 26.03 11.98
N LEU A 168 -13.65 26.27 13.23
CA LEU A 168 -15.00 26.06 13.71
C LEU A 168 -15.83 27.15 13.04
N MET A 169 -16.54 26.75 11.98
CA MET A 169 -17.60 27.56 11.39
C MET A 169 -18.45 28.15 12.52
N GLN A 170 -18.62 29.47 12.47
CA GLN A 170 -19.58 30.28 13.24
C GLN A 170 -19.01 31.07 14.43
N SER A 171 -18.31 32.17 14.13
CA SER A 171 -18.57 33.45 14.81
C SER A 171 -18.14 34.61 13.90
N ASN A 172 -18.83 35.75 13.98
CA ASN A 172 -18.47 36.94 13.22
C ASN A 172 -16.99 37.27 13.50
N PRO A 173 -16.14 37.35 12.46
CA PRO A 173 -14.71 37.56 12.68
C PRO A 173 -14.53 38.91 13.37
N SER A 174 -13.92 38.91 14.56
CA SER A 174 -13.60 40.15 15.25
C SER A 174 -12.67 40.99 14.37
N GLU A 175 -12.87 42.31 14.33
CA GLU A 175 -12.13 43.22 13.45
C GLU A 175 -10.60 43.07 13.61
N ALA A 176 -10.14 42.76 14.82
CA ALA A 176 -8.75 42.45 15.13
C ALA A 176 -8.22 41.22 14.38
N LEU A 177 -9.00 40.13 14.28
CA LEU A 177 -8.64 38.93 13.53
C LEU A 177 -8.57 39.22 12.02
N VAL A 178 -9.46 40.08 11.51
CA VAL A 178 -9.44 40.48 10.10
C VAL A 178 -8.19 41.32 9.79
N MET A 179 -7.79 42.22 10.68
CA MET A 179 -6.54 42.97 10.53
C MET A 179 -5.31 42.06 10.59
N GLU A 180 -5.29 41.07 11.47
CA GLU A 180 -4.20 40.10 11.56
C GLU A 180 -4.12 39.21 10.30
N GLN A 181 -5.27 38.77 9.79
CA GLN A 181 -5.35 38.03 8.52
C GLN A 181 -4.83 38.87 7.35
N ARG A 182 -5.20 40.16 7.27
CA ARG A 182 -4.68 41.09 6.23
C ARG A 182 -3.17 41.28 6.36
N ARG A 183 -2.65 41.41 7.58
CA ARG A 183 -1.20 41.52 7.82
C ARG A 183 -0.46 40.28 7.37
N ARG A 184 -1.00 39.09 7.67
CA ARG A 184 -0.41 37.81 7.26
C ARG A 184 -0.43 37.63 5.74
N VAL A 185 -1.54 37.99 5.10
CA VAL A 185 -1.68 37.93 3.63
C VAL A 185 -0.69 38.89 2.95
N ASN A 186 -0.53 40.11 3.46
CA ASN A 186 0.45 41.06 2.91
C ASN A 186 1.90 40.55 3.04
N ALA A 187 2.25 39.90 4.14
CA ALA A 187 3.57 39.30 4.31
C ALA A 187 3.79 38.13 3.34
N MET A 188 2.77 37.30 3.13
CA MET A 188 2.83 36.19 2.17
C MET A 188 3.03 36.68 0.73
N PHE A 189 2.39 37.78 0.34
CA PHE A 189 2.60 38.36 -0.99
C PHE A 189 4.03 38.89 -1.18
N GLN A 190 4.60 39.55 -0.18
CA GLN A 190 5.98 40.03 -0.24
C GLN A 190 6.98 38.88 -0.36
N ASP A 191 6.75 37.80 0.38
CA ASP A 191 7.59 36.59 0.32
C ASP A 191 7.48 35.90 -1.05
N TYR A 192 6.27 35.81 -1.61
CA TYR A 192 6.06 35.22 -2.93
C TYR A 192 6.77 36.00 -4.04
N GLU A 193 6.78 37.33 -3.99
CA GLU A 193 7.55 38.15 -4.94
C GLU A 193 9.06 37.94 -4.81
N LEU A 194 9.57 37.74 -3.59
CA LEU A 194 10.97 37.42 -3.35
C LEU A 194 11.32 36.04 -3.91
N GLN A 195 10.47 35.04 -3.70
CA GLN A 195 10.66 33.71 -4.27
C GLN A 195 10.67 33.75 -5.80
N LEU A 196 9.79 34.54 -6.42
CA LEU A 196 9.80 34.71 -7.87
C LEU A 196 11.10 35.36 -8.36
N ARG A 197 11.65 36.33 -7.63
CA ARG A 197 12.94 36.95 -7.98
C ARG A 197 14.11 36.01 -7.80
N LEU A 198 14.19 35.28 -6.68
CA LEU A 198 15.24 34.31 -6.45
C LEU A 198 15.21 33.18 -7.48
N ASN A 199 14.03 32.67 -7.80
CA ASN A 199 13.86 31.62 -8.80
C ASN A 199 14.13 32.15 -10.22
N ALA A 200 13.72 33.39 -10.54
CA ALA A 200 14.07 34.02 -11.80
C ALA A 200 15.59 34.26 -11.94
N ASP A 201 16.26 34.72 -10.89
CA ASP A 201 17.72 34.89 -10.87
C ASP A 201 18.45 33.54 -10.99
N GLU A 202 17.96 32.48 -10.34
CA GLU A 202 18.50 31.11 -10.47
C GLU A 202 18.36 30.59 -11.92
N ILE A 203 17.23 30.84 -12.57
CA ILE A 203 17.00 30.47 -13.97
C ILE A 203 17.92 31.28 -14.91
N ILE A 204 18.19 32.56 -14.61
CA ILE A 204 19.09 33.39 -15.40
C ILE A 204 20.55 32.94 -15.23
N ASP A 205 20.98 32.60 -14.01
CA ASP A 205 22.35 32.11 -13.73
C ASP A 205 22.60 30.73 -14.40
N GLN A 206 21.60 29.84 -14.40
CA GLN A 206 21.66 28.58 -15.15
C GLN A 206 21.60 28.76 -16.67
N GLY A 207 20.89 29.78 -17.16
CA GLY A 207 20.82 30.13 -18.59
C GLY A 207 22.11 30.71 -19.16
N VAL A 208 22.90 31.45 -18.37
CA VAL A 208 24.20 32.00 -18.77
C VAL A 208 25.29 30.92 -18.82
N MET A 209 25.16 29.83 -18.04
CA MET A 209 26.10 28.70 -18.10
C MET A 209 25.92 27.78 -19.33
N LEU A 210 24.81 27.91 -20.07
CA LEU A 210 24.43 27.01 -21.18
C LEU A 210 24.72 27.56 -22.59
N THR A 211 25.33 28.74 -22.72
CA THR A 211 25.90 29.19 -24.00
C THR A 211 27.42 29.04 -23.99
N PRO A 212 28.00 27.95 -24.55
CA PRO A 212 29.41 27.96 -24.89
C PRO A 212 29.62 29.00 -25.98
N ASP A 213 30.52 29.93 -25.71
CA ASP A 213 31.15 30.82 -26.67
C ASP A 213 31.60 30.01 -27.89
N MET A 214 30.86 30.11 -29.01
CA MET A 214 31.26 29.59 -30.30
C MET A 214 31.64 30.77 -31.18
N SER A 215 32.95 30.98 -31.24
CA SER A 215 33.74 31.91 -32.04
C SER A 215 33.09 32.51 -33.29
N LYS A 216 33.37 33.79 -33.52
CA LYS A 216 34.01 34.24 -34.76
C LYS A 216 34.87 35.47 -34.52
#